data_AF-A0A5E4MY48-F1
#
_entry.id   AF-A0A5E4MY48-F1
#
_cell.length_a   1.000
_cell.length_b   1.000
_cell.length_c   1.000
_cell.angle_alpha   90.00
_cell.angle_beta   90.00
_cell.angle_gamma   90.00
#
_symmetry.space_group_name_H-M   'P 1'
#
loop_
_entity.id
_entity.type
_entity.pdbx_description
1 polymer ?
#
loop_
_entity_poly.entity_id
_entity_poly.type
_entity_poly.pdbx_seq_one_letter_code
_entity_poly.pdbx_strand_id
1 'polypeptide(L)'
;MAHTVNRFLEKIRESFLEINKLINNGKKAFLKAPSRINKYRKEMPGIPLPHKPIITILGTWLNAELFYANDFEEFKNVIDSLTDDATTVEKLKQLVQNNAVKCGLAFIKLHLSELSMNLKNLLDSNSELAWIFL
;
A
#
# COMPACT_ATOMS: atom_id res chain seq x y z
N MET A 1 -26.55 -1.61 -1.99
CA MET A 1 -25.49 -0.78 -2.59
C MET A 1 -24.11 -1.13 -2.02
N ALA A 2 -23.98 -1.26 -0.69
CA ALA A 2 -22.78 -1.77 0.01
C ALA A 2 -22.10 -2.95 -0.67
N HIS A 3 -22.89 -4.01 -0.91
CA HIS A 3 -22.41 -5.27 -1.48
C HIS A 3 -21.81 -5.11 -2.89
N THR A 4 -22.42 -4.26 -3.73
CA THR A 4 -21.94 -4.00 -5.09
C THR A 4 -20.60 -3.24 -5.07
N VAL A 5 -20.48 -2.24 -4.20
CA VAL A 5 -19.24 -1.46 -4.02
C VAL A 5 -18.13 -2.36 -3.48
N ASN A 6 -18.42 -3.19 -2.48
CA ASN A 6 -17.45 -4.12 -1.92
C ASN A 6 -16.95 -5.12 -2.97
N ARG A 7 -17.87 -5.70 -3.76
CA ARG A 7 -17.52 -6.62 -4.85
C ARG A 7 -16.68 -5.95 -5.94
N PHE A 8 -16.98 -4.68 -6.27
CA PHE A 8 -16.22 -3.91 -7.25
C PHE A 8 -14.77 -3.68 -6.78
N LEU A 9 -14.61 -3.27 -5.53
CA LEU A 9 -13.31 -3.01 -4.93
C LEU A 9 -12.49 -4.31 -4.72
N GLU A 10 -13.11 -5.45 -4.40
CA GLU A 10 -12.42 -6.75 -4.37
C GLU A 10 -11.85 -7.12 -5.75
N LYS A 11 -12.62 -6.89 -6.83
CA LYS A 11 -12.12 -7.13 -8.20
C LYS A 11 -10.95 -6.22 -8.57
N ILE A 12 -10.98 -4.97 -8.14
CA ILE A 12 -9.84 -4.05 -8.30
C ILE A 12 -8.63 -4.65 -7.61
N ARG A 13 -8.76 -5.05 -6.34
CA ARG A 13 -7.67 -5.66 -5.57
C ARG A 13 -7.11 -6.94 -6.17
N GLU A 14 -7.97 -7.81 -6.70
CA GLU A 14 -7.57 -9.02 -7.43
C GLU A 14 -6.77 -8.69 -8.70
N SER A 15 -7.00 -7.52 -9.29
CA SER A 15 -6.28 -7.07 -10.49
C SER A 15 -4.86 -6.56 -10.19
N PHE A 16 -4.55 -6.20 -8.93
CA PHE A 16 -3.27 -5.62 -8.51
C PHE A 16 -2.43 -6.58 -7.61
N LEU A 17 -2.27 -7.83 -8.04
CA LEU A 17 -1.55 -8.86 -7.27
C LEU A 17 -0.09 -8.50 -6.93
N GLU A 18 0.62 -7.81 -7.82
CA GLU A 18 2.01 -7.40 -7.54
C GLU A 18 2.09 -6.30 -6.46
N ILE A 19 1.09 -5.43 -6.39
CA ILE A 19 0.99 -4.41 -5.35
C ILE A 19 0.62 -5.04 -4.01
N ASN A 20 -0.27 -6.04 -4.03
CA ASN A 20 -0.53 -6.87 -2.85
C ASN A 20 0.76 -7.51 -2.31
N LYS A 21 1.63 -8.00 -3.19
CA LYS A 21 2.95 -8.54 -2.82
C LYS A 21 3.85 -7.44 -2.26
N LEU A 22 3.89 -6.25 -2.86
CA LEU A 22 4.65 -5.09 -2.36
C LEU A 22 4.24 -4.75 -0.93
N ILE A 23 2.95 -4.55 -0.68
CA ILE A 23 2.40 -4.22 0.64
C ILE A 23 2.79 -5.27 1.68
N ASN A 24 2.59 -6.56 1.35
CA ASN A 24 2.87 -7.64 2.27
C ASN A 24 4.37 -7.79 2.58
N ASN A 25 5.24 -7.69 1.57
CA ASN A 25 6.68 -7.79 1.77
C ASN A 25 7.24 -6.54 2.46
N GLY A 26 6.74 -5.34 2.17
CA GLY A 26 7.15 -4.10 2.83
C GLY A 26 6.90 -4.18 4.33
N LYS A 27 5.69 -4.57 4.72
CA LYS A 27 5.35 -4.86 6.12
C LYS A 27 6.31 -5.87 6.77
N LYS A 28 6.56 -7.00 6.10
CA LYS A 28 7.42 -8.07 6.63
C LYS A 28 8.88 -7.62 6.78
N ALA A 29 9.38 -6.82 5.85
CA ALA A 29 10.75 -6.32 5.90
C ALA A 29 10.97 -5.46 7.14
N PHE A 30 10.05 -4.57 7.49
CA PHE A 30 10.25 -3.71 8.66
C PHE A 30 9.76 -4.32 9.98
N LEU A 31 9.08 -5.47 9.95
CA LEU A 31 8.60 -6.14 11.16
C LEU A 31 9.78 -6.66 12.01
N LYS A 32 9.89 -6.17 13.25
CA LYS A 32 10.93 -6.58 14.21
C LYS A 32 12.37 -6.44 13.68
N ALA A 33 12.62 -5.43 12.85
CA ALA A 33 13.92 -5.19 12.23
C ALA A 33 14.48 -3.80 12.55
N PRO A 34 15.06 -3.59 13.76
CA PRO A 34 15.47 -2.26 14.22
C PRO A 34 16.46 -1.57 13.27
N SER A 35 17.42 -2.31 12.69
CA SER A 35 18.39 -1.76 11.74
C SER A 35 17.72 -1.17 10.50
N ARG A 36 16.79 -1.92 9.89
CA ARG A 36 16.01 -1.48 8.72
C ARG A 36 15.07 -0.33 9.06
N ILE A 37 14.42 -0.37 10.23
CA ILE A 37 13.56 0.73 10.71
C ILE A 37 14.37 2.01 10.89
N ASN A 38 15.55 1.94 11.51
CA ASN A 38 16.40 3.11 11.74
C ASN A 38 16.87 3.71 10.41
N LYS A 39 17.24 2.86 9.46
CA LYS A 39 17.62 3.30 8.11
C LYS A 39 16.46 3.96 7.38
N TYR A 40 15.29 3.32 7.39
CA TYR A 40 14.06 3.89 6.83
C TYR A 40 13.76 5.28 7.40
N ARG A 41 13.76 5.43 8.73
CA ARG A 41 13.46 6.71 9.39
C ARG A 41 14.48 7.80 9.08
N LYS A 42 15.74 7.43 8.81
CA LYS A 42 16.79 8.37 8.41
C LYS A 42 16.59 8.87 6.98
N GLU A 43 16.20 7.98 6.07
CA GLU A 43 16.07 8.27 4.64
C GLU A 43 14.67 8.82 4.27
N MET A 44 13.64 8.51 5.06
CA MET A 44 12.26 8.98 4.89
C MET A 44 11.73 9.58 6.21
N PRO A 45 12.26 10.72 6.67
CA PRO A 45 11.84 11.32 7.92
C PRO A 45 10.38 11.79 7.86
N GLY A 46 9.60 11.48 8.88
CA GLY A 46 8.19 11.87 8.98
C GLY A 46 7.21 10.98 8.22
N ILE A 47 7.69 10.09 7.34
CA ILE A 47 6.84 9.11 6.68
C ILE A 47 6.63 7.91 7.63
N PRO A 48 5.38 7.47 7.88
CA PRO A 48 5.13 6.31 8.71
C PRO A 48 5.80 5.07 8.10
N LEU A 49 6.12 4.07 8.93
CA LEU A 49 6.60 2.80 8.40
C LEU A 49 5.52 2.18 7.49
N PRO A 50 5.87 1.18 6.68
CA PRO A 50 4.87 0.27 6.13
C PRO A 50 4.14 -0.42 7.29
N HIS A 51 3.05 0.19 7.76
CA HIS A 51 2.31 -0.28 8.91
C HIS A 51 1.63 -1.60 8.58
N LYS A 52 1.19 -2.32 9.62
CA LYS A 52 0.36 -3.50 9.51
C LYS A 52 -1.05 -3.04 9.12
N PRO A 53 -1.48 -3.15 7.85
CA PRO A 53 -2.88 -2.95 7.56
C PRO A 53 -3.58 -4.21 8.09
N ILE A 54 -4.77 -4.05 8.68
CA ILE A 54 -5.72 -5.15 8.75
C ILE A 54 -6.18 -5.35 7.31
N ILE A 55 -5.43 -6.15 6.54
CA ILE A 55 -5.61 -6.41 5.10
C ILE A 55 -7.02 -7.00 4.80
N THR A 56 -7.78 -7.33 5.83
CA THR A 56 -9.17 -7.79 5.76
C THR A 56 -10.19 -6.68 5.52
N ILE A 57 -9.85 -5.39 5.60
CA ILE A 57 -10.79 -4.28 5.35
C ILE A 57 -10.30 -3.43 4.17
N LEU A 58 -11.21 -3.18 3.22
CA LEU A 58 -10.90 -2.68 1.88
C LEU A 58 -10.44 -1.22 1.87
N GLY A 59 -10.96 -0.38 2.78
CA GLY A 59 -10.43 0.98 3.00
C GLY A 59 -9.00 0.98 3.54
N THR A 60 -8.65 0.00 4.37
CA THR A 60 -7.27 -0.17 4.87
C THR A 60 -6.31 -0.60 3.75
N TRP A 61 -6.78 -1.38 2.77
CA TRP A 61 -5.99 -1.72 1.59
C TRP A 61 -5.75 -0.51 0.68
N LEU A 62 -6.79 0.26 0.34
CA LEU A 62 -6.67 1.48 -0.46
C LEU A 62 -5.71 2.50 0.18
N ASN A 63 -5.79 2.68 1.50
CA ASN A 63 -4.88 3.56 2.22
C ASN A 63 -3.42 3.09 2.12
N ALA A 64 -3.18 1.77 2.18
CA ALA A 64 -1.84 1.21 2.00
C ALA A 64 -1.33 1.41 0.57
N GLU A 65 -2.16 1.23 -0.45
CA GLU A 65 -1.76 1.49 -1.83
C GLU A 65 -1.43 2.97 -2.08
N LEU A 66 -2.28 3.87 -1.58
CA LEU A 66 -2.05 5.32 -1.68
C LEU A 66 -0.75 5.73 -0.99
N PHE A 67 -0.43 5.13 0.16
CA PHE A 67 0.87 5.31 0.83
C PHE A 67 2.03 4.96 -0.13
N TYR A 68 2.02 3.77 -0.73
CA TYR A 68 3.09 3.39 -1.67
C TYR A 68 3.09 4.26 -2.93
N ALA A 69 1.93 4.67 -3.44
CA ALA A 69 1.84 5.49 -4.65
C ALA A 69 2.30 6.93 -4.45
N ASN A 70 2.19 7.46 -3.22
CA ASN A 70 2.63 8.80 -2.88
C ASN A 70 4.14 8.88 -2.71
N ASP A 71 4.73 7.92 -2.00
CA ASP A 71 6.13 7.94 -1.58
C ASP A 71 6.96 6.82 -2.25
N PHE A 72 6.58 6.41 -3.47
CA PHE A 72 7.15 5.22 -4.13
C PHE A 72 8.66 5.33 -4.38
N GLU A 73 9.11 6.47 -4.90
CA GLU A 73 10.53 6.63 -5.27
C GLU A 73 11.42 6.71 -4.04
N GLU A 74 10.98 7.43 -3.00
CA GLU A 74 11.64 7.47 -1.70
C GLU A 74 11.70 6.08 -1.07
N PHE A 75 10.58 5.33 -1.09
CA PHE A 75 10.52 3.96 -0.60
C PHE A 75 11.49 3.06 -1.38
N LYS A 76 11.50 3.15 -2.72
CA LYS A 76 12.41 2.41 -3.58
C LYS A 76 13.87 2.71 -3.24
N ASN A 77 14.23 3.98 -3.04
CA ASN A 77 15.59 4.35 -2.65
C ASN A 77 16.00 3.71 -1.32
N VAL A 78 15.10 3.66 -0.34
CA VAL A 78 15.35 2.93 0.92
C VAL A 78 15.58 1.44 0.66
N ILE A 79 14.73 0.81 -0.14
CA ILE A 79 14.86 -0.63 -0.44
C ILE A 79 16.16 -0.93 -1.19
N ASP A 80 16.54 -0.10 -2.16
CA ASP A 80 17.78 -0.26 -2.92
C ASP A 80 19.01 -0.06 -2.01
N SER A 81 18.91 0.82 -1.00
CA SER A 81 19.99 1.06 -0.05
C SER A 81 20.15 -0.06 0.99
N LEU A 82 19.15 -0.91 1.24
CA LEU A 82 19.26 -2.03 2.18
C LEU A 82 20.33 -3.04 1.73
N THR A 83 21.22 -3.42 2.65
CA THR A 83 22.33 -4.36 2.40
C THR A 83 22.12 -5.72 3.06
N ASP A 84 20.98 -5.96 3.69
CA ASP A 84 20.69 -7.24 4.35
C ASP A 84 20.32 -8.34 3.34
N ASP A 85 20.68 -9.57 3.68
CA ASP A 85 20.48 -10.80 2.91
C ASP A 85 19.11 -11.46 3.17
N ALA A 86 18.20 -10.76 3.85
CA ALA A 86 16.87 -11.29 4.10
C ALA A 86 16.11 -11.48 2.79
N THR A 87 15.55 -12.68 2.60
CA THR A 87 14.74 -13.04 1.41
C THR A 87 13.56 -12.08 1.16
N THR A 88 13.08 -11.38 2.20
CA THR A 88 12.02 -10.38 2.05
C THR A 88 12.53 -9.09 1.40
N VAL A 89 13.78 -8.71 1.68
CA VAL A 89 14.42 -7.53 1.08
C VAL A 89 14.79 -7.79 -0.36
N GLU A 90 15.29 -8.98 -0.69
CA GLU A 90 15.51 -9.39 -2.07
C GLU A 90 14.22 -9.32 -2.90
N LYS A 91 13.10 -9.85 -2.37
CA LYS A 91 11.79 -9.75 -3.02
C LYS A 91 11.34 -8.31 -3.19
N LEU A 92 11.58 -7.45 -2.20
CA LEU A 92 11.26 -6.02 -2.32
C LEU A 92 12.06 -5.35 -3.42
N LYS A 93 13.36 -5.63 -3.52
CA LYS A 93 14.21 -5.12 -4.61
C LYS A 93 13.66 -5.52 -5.98
N GLN A 94 13.19 -6.75 -6.14
CA GLN A 94 12.53 -7.19 -7.38
C GLN A 94 11.21 -6.43 -7.62
N LEU A 95 10.39 -6.26 -6.58
CA LEU A 95 9.07 -5.60 -6.68
C LEU A 95 9.18 -4.11 -7.00
N VAL A 96 10.13 -3.37 -6.40
CA VAL A 96 10.30 -1.93 -6.68
C VAL A 96 10.85 -1.66 -8.09
N GLN A 97 11.48 -2.66 -8.71
CA GLN A 97 11.92 -2.59 -10.12
C GLN A 97 10.85 -3.07 -11.11
N ASN A 98 9.80 -3.76 -10.64
CA ASN A 98 8.76 -4.32 -11.49
C ASN A 98 7.87 -3.23 -12.12
N ASN A 99 7.83 -3.18 -13.46
CA ASN A 99 7.02 -2.22 -14.19
C ASN A 99 5.52 -2.36 -13.92
N ALA A 100 5.01 -3.57 -13.66
CA ALA A 100 3.60 -3.77 -13.30
C ALA A 100 3.25 -3.07 -11.98
N VAL A 101 4.17 -3.05 -11.01
CA VAL A 101 3.99 -2.33 -9.75
C VAL A 101 3.98 -0.82 -10.01
N LYS A 102 4.94 -0.31 -10.78
CA LYS A 102 5.03 1.12 -11.13
C LYS A 102 3.78 1.62 -11.86
N CYS A 103 3.38 0.92 -12.92
CA CYS A 103 2.19 1.26 -13.69
C CYS A 103 0.91 1.14 -12.85
N GLY A 104 0.79 0.10 -12.02
CA GLY A 104 -0.36 -0.09 -11.16
C GLY A 104 -0.48 1.01 -10.09
N LEU A 105 0.61 1.39 -9.42
CA LEU A 105 0.61 2.49 -8.45
C LEU A 105 0.29 3.83 -9.12
N ALA A 106 0.79 4.08 -10.33
CA ALA A 106 0.43 5.27 -11.09
C ALA A 106 -1.07 5.30 -11.44
N PHE A 107 -1.63 4.17 -11.87
CA PHE A 107 -3.07 4.03 -12.12
C PHE A 107 -3.89 4.29 -10.85
N ILE A 108 -3.48 3.71 -9.72
CA ILE A 108 -4.13 3.92 -8.42
C ILE A 108 -4.07 5.39 -8.01
N LYS A 109 -2.91 6.03 -8.13
CA LYS A 109 -2.75 7.45 -7.80
C LYS A 109 -3.66 8.35 -8.61
N LEU A 110 -3.84 8.05 -9.90
CA LEU A 110 -4.64 8.86 -10.82
C LEU A 110 -6.15 8.62 -10.66
N HIS A 111 -6.59 7.36 -10.55
CA HIS A 111 -8.02 7.02 -10.64
C HIS A 111 -8.63 6.59 -9.31
N LEU A 112 -7.85 5.93 -8.45
CA LEU A 112 -8.36 5.41 -7.18
C LEU A 112 -8.29 6.44 -6.06
N SER A 113 -7.47 7.49 -6.17
CA SER A 113 -7.52 8.66 -5.29
C SER A 113 -8.86 9.40 -5.41
N GLU A 114 -9.31 9.62 -6.64
CA GLU A 114 -10.62 10.22 -6.95
C GLU A 114 -11.76 9.30 -6.49
N LEU A 115 -11.65 7.98 -6.74
CA LEU A 115 -12.61 7.01 -6.24
C LEU A 115 -12.65 7.01 -4.70
N SER A 116 -11.50 7.05 -4.02
CA SER A 116 -11.42 7.06 -2.55
C SER A 116 -12.11 8.30 -1.96
N MET A 117 -11.92 9.46 -2.57
CA MET A 117 -12.58 10.71 -2.15
C MET A 117 -14.10 10.65 -2.37
N ASN A 118 -14.53 10.16 -3.53
CA ASN A 118 -15.95 9.99 -3.85
C ASN A 118 -16.62 8.92 -2.98
N LEU A 119 -15.93 7.83 -2.70
CA LEU A 119 -16.37 6.79 -1.77
C LEU A 119 -16.52 7.38 -0.37
N LYS A 120 -15.49 8.06 0.16
CA LYS A 120 -15.59 8.70 1.48
C LYS A 120 -16.81 9.60 1.60
N ASN A 121 -17.06 10.46 0.61
CA ASN A 121 -18.24 11.33 0.57
C ASN A 121 -19.56 10.54 0.53
N LEU A 122 -19.63 9.47 -0.27
CA LEU A 122 -20.81 8.60 -0.35
C LEU A 122 -21.08 7.86 0.97
N LEU A 123 -20.03 7.49 1.71
CA LEU A 123 -20.11 6.73 2.95
C LEU A 123 -20.40 7.64 4.15
N ASP A 124 -19.84 8.85 4.17
CA ASP A 124 -20.16 9.88 5.17
C ASP A 124 -21.64 10.31 5.06
N SER A 125 -22.20 10.26 3.85
CA SER A 125 -23.64 10.47 3.61
C SER A 125 -24.52 9.24 3.92
N ASN A 126 -23.92 8.07 4.20
CA ASN A 126 -24.63 6.79 4.34
C ASN A 126 -24.02 5.93 5.46
N SER A 127 -24.57 6.09 6.68
CA SER A 127 -24.05 5.56 7.94
C SER A 127 -23.87 4.03 8.00
N GLU A 128 -24.57 3.27 7.18
CA GLU A 128 -24.45 1.80 7.11
C GLU A 128 -23.14 1.29 6.48
N LEU A 129 -22.40 2.18 5.82
CA LEU A 129 -21.20 1.81 5.06
C LEU A 129 -19.89 2.26 5.73
N ALA A 130 -19.98 2.95 6.87
CA ALA A 130 -18.83 3.52 7.58
C ALA A 130 -17.78 2.45 8.00
N TRP A 131 -18.19 1.20 8.20
CA TRP A 131 -17.30 0.09 8.54
C TRP A 131 -16.38 -0.35 7.39
N ILE A 132 -16.64 0.08 6.14
CA ILE A 132 -15.79 -0.28 4.99
C ILE A 132 -14.42 0.41 5.06
N PHE A 133 -14.31 1.52 5.82
CA PHE A 133 -13.09 2.33 5.97
C PHE A 133 -12.52 2.41 7.39
N LEU A 134 -13.22 1.88 8.40
CA LEU A 134 -12.72 1.70 9.78
C LEU A 134 -11.93 0.40 9.91
#